data_AF-A0A4S8HRI0-F1
#
_entry.id   AF-A0A4S8HRI0-F1
#
_cell.length_a   1.000
_cell.length_b   1.000
_cell.length_c   1.000
_cell.angle_alpha   90.00
_cell.angle_beta   90.00
_cell.angle_gamma   90.00
#
_symmetry.space_group_name_H-M   'P 1'
#
loop_
_entity.id
_entity.type
_entity.pdbx_description
1 polymer ?
#
loop_
_entity_poly.entity_id
_entity_poly.type
_entity_poly.pdbx_seq_one_letter_code
_entity_poly.pdbx_strand_id
1 'polypeptide(L)'
;MELANKLEQLINEYLCESDEKSIQHILFSIPEHKGLFYILDSFKLNLKSSKPLSLSILFTFNHNTRQGKFMVDKITRTNCFDGFDVIKNRRNLMYSKDFGNNKPKIIEMAKHIISSLFPEVNTNAIGVELKRIEGWHRLEGQNIK
;
A
#
# COMPACT_ATOMS: atom_id res chain seq x y z
N MET A 1 -6.89 -17.34 11.43
CA MET A 1 -6.30 -16.12 12.02
C MET A 1 -6.89 -14.94 11.28
N GLU A 2 -7.58 -14.04 11.98
CA GLU A 2 -8.24 -12.87 11.37
C GLU A 2 -7.20 -11.95 10.69
N LEU A 3 -7.52 -11.40 9.52
CA LEU A 3 -6.66 -10.51 8.72
C LEU A 3 -6.00 -9.40 9.58
N ALA A 4 -6.73 -8.87 10.55
CA ALA A 4 -6.25 -7.86 11.49
C ALA A 4 -5.03 -8.33 12.29
N ASN A 5 -5.08 -9.53 12.86
CA ASN A 5 -4.00 -10.09 13.68
C ASN A 5 -2.74 -10.34 12.82
N LYS A 6 -2.93 -10.85 11.60
CA LYS A 6 -1.82 -11.08 10.68
C LYS A 6 -1.17 -9.75 10.26
N LEU A 7 -1.98 -8.74 9.96
CA LEU A 7 -1.48 -7.42 9.59
C LEU A 7 -0.75 -6.74 10.75
N GLU A 8 -1.27 -6.83 11.98
CA GLU A 8 -0.59 -6.31 13.16
C GLU A 8 0.77 -6.97 13.37
N GLN A 9 0.84 -8.30 13.24
CA GLN A 9 2.11 -9.04 13.34
C GLN A 9 3.13 -8.55 12.31
N LEU A 10 2.73 -8.39 11.04
CA LEU A 10 3.62 -7.96 9.97
C LEU A 10 4.06 -6.49 10.13
N ILE A 11 3.18 -5.62 10.63
CA ILE A 11 3.55 -4.23 10.93
C ILE A 11 4.55 -4.18 12.09
N ASN A 12 4.37 -5.02 13.12
CA ASN A 12 5.36 -5.11 14.20
C ASN A 12 6.70 -5.64 13.69
N GLU A 13 6.70 -6.67 12.84
CA GLU A 13 7.92 -7.19 12.23
C GLU A 13 8.63 -6.10 11.42
N TYR A 14 7.89 -5.37 10.58
CA TYR A 14 8.40 -4.24 9.81
C TYR A 14 9.05 -3.17 10.71
N LEU A 15 8.35 -2.75 11.78
CA LEU A 15 8.81 -1.66 12.64
C LEU A 15 10.00 -2.05 13.54
N CYS A 16 10.20 -3.34 13.80
CA CYS A 16 11.32 -3.84 14.59
C CYS A 16 12.57 -4.15 13.76
N GLU A 17 12.48 -4.11 12.43
CA GLU A 17 13.60 -4.50 11.57
C GLU A 17 14.61 -3.36 11.41
N SER A 18 15.89 -3.68 11.60
CA SER A 18 17.00 -2.72 11.63
C SER A 18 17.80 -2.64 10.32
N ASP A 19 17.40 -3.38 9.28
CA ASP A 19 18.12 -3.40 8.01
C ASP A 19 17.73 -2.23 7.11
N GLU A 20 18.50 -1.15 7.19
CA GLU A 20 18.31 0.07 6.39
C GLU A 20 18.52 -0.14 4.87
N LYS A 21 19.12 -1.27 4.44
CA LYS A 21 19.50 -1.51 3.05
C LYS A 21 18.41 -2.19 2.22
N SER A 22 17.42 -2.82 2.84
CA SER A 22 16.30 -3.44 2.12
C SER A 22 15.12 -2.47 1.98
N ILE A 23 14.37 -2.56 0.88
CA ILE A 23 13.01 -1.99 0.86
C ILE A 23 12.05 -3.07 1.31
N GLN A 24 11.31 -2.74 2.34
CA GLN A 24 10.28 -3.60 2.87
C GLN A 24 8.91 -3.08 2.46
N HIS A 25 7.99 -4.00 2.22
CA HIS A 25 6.59 -3.67 2.07
C HIS A 25 5.74 -4.86 2.48
N ILE A 26 4.59 -4.58 3.07
CA ILE A 26 3.54 -5.58 3.27
C ILE A 26 2.69 -5.58 2.00
N LEU A 27 2.66 -6.70 1.29
CA LEU A 27 1.86 -6.89 0.09
C LEU A 27 0.55 -7.63 0.43
N PHE A 28 -0.56 -7.10 -0.07
CA PHE A 28 -1.85 -7.79 -0.07
C PHE A 28 -2.02 -8.60 -1.36
N SER A 29 -2.30 -9.89 -1.20
CA SER A 29 -2.72 -10.81 -2.24
C SER A 29 -4.23 -11.01 -2.15
N ILE A 30 -4.96 -10.10 -2.78
CA ILE A 30 -6.42 -10.19 -2.93
C ILE A 30 -6.70 -11.11 -4.13
N PRO A 31 -7.60 -12.11 -4.00
CA PRO A 31 -7.98 -12.98 -5.12
C PRO A 31 -8.29 -12.16 -6.37
N GLU A 32 -7.73 -12.57 -7.51
CA GLU A 32 -7.87 -11.89 -8.82
C GLU A 32 -7.31 -10.45 -8.91
N HIS A 33 -6.76 -9.93 -7.81
CA HIS A 33 -6.34 -8.52 -7.65
C HIS A 33 -4.99 -8.41 -6.95
N LYS A 34 -4.02 -9.22 -7.40
CA LYS A 34 -2.65 -9.24 -6.84
C LYS A 34 -1.89 -7.97 -7.19
N GLY A 35 -1.05 -7.50 -6.26
CA GLY A 35 -0.11 -6.40 -6.54
C GLY A 35 -0.78 -5.03 -6.66
N LEU A 36 -1.98 -4.87 -6.10
CA LEU A 36 -2.66 -3.57 -6.09
C LEU A 36 -2.43 -2.79 -4.80
N PHE A 37 -2.24 -3.49 -3.68
CA PHE A 37 -2.33 -2.89 -2.35
C PHE A 37 -1.12 -3.26 -1.49
N TYR A 38 -0.46 -2.22 -0.98
CA TYR A 38 0.78 -2.25 -0.22
C TYR A 38 0.70 -1.40 1.05
N ILE A 39 1.46 -1.77 2.07
CA ILE A 39 1.88 -0.87 3.17
C ILE A 39 3.40 -0.81 3.16
N LEU A 40 3.97 0.38 3.14
CA LEU A 40 5.43 0.57 3.12
C LEU A 40 5.84 1.92 3.70
N ASP A 41 7.14 2.11 3.90
CA ASP A 41 7.70 3.39 4.36
C ASP A 41 7.44 4.51 3.33
N SER A 42 6.80 5.57 3.81
CA SER A 42 6.52 6.83 3.11
C SER A 42 7.78 7.47 2.51
N PHE A 43 8.93 7.36 3.17
CA PHE A 43 10.19 7.92 2.68
C PHE A 43 10.64 7.24 1.37
N LYS A 44 10.44 5.92 1.27
CA LYS A 44 10.77 5.15 0.06
C LYS A 44 9.82 5.45 -1.12
N LEU A 45 8.68 6.11 -0.87
CA LEU A 45 7.76 6.59 -1.91
C LEU A 45 8.11 7.99 -2.45
N ASN A 46 9.23 8.60 -2.02
CA ASN A 46 9.54 10.02 -2.25
C ASN A 46 8.45 10.98 -1.72
N LEU A 47 7.57 10.50 -0.85
CA LEU A 47 6.66 11.35 -0.11
C LEU A 47 7.52 12.05 0.95
N LYS A 48 7.51 13.38 0.96
CA LYS A 48 8.36 14.22 1.81
C LYS A 48 8.05 13.99 3.31
N SER A 49 8.56 12.90 3.89
CA SER A 49 8.46 12.64 5.31
C SER A 49 9.81 12.94 5.96
N SER A 50 9.83 13.93 6.83
CA SER A 50 11.00 14.30 7.66
C SER A 50 10.99 13.57 9.00
N LYS A 51 10.15 12.52 9.15
CA LYS A 51 9.95 11.80 10.41
C LYS A 51 10.71 10.46 10.41
N PRO A 52 11.07 9.91 11.59
CA PRO A 52 11.46 8.51 11.71
C PRO A 52 10.40 7.61 11.05
N LEU A 53 10.82 6.43 10.57
CA LEU A 53 10.02 5.39 9.88
C LEU A 53 8.51 5.65 9.95
N SER A 54 7.88 5.95 8.81
CA SER A 54 6.48 6.38 8.74
C SER A 54 5.77 5.57 7.67
N LEU A 55 4.75 4.80 8.05
CA LEU A 55 4.07 3.87 7.16
C LEU A 55 2.94 4.54 6.37
N SER A 56 2.93 4.30 5.08
CA SER A 56 1.85 4.69 4.16
C SER A 56 1.12 3.48 3.62
N ILE A 57 -0.19 3.64 3.40
CA ILE A 57 -0.94 2.76 2.51
C ILE A 57 -0.74 3.26 1.09
N LEU A 58 -0.43 2.34 0.18
CA LEU A 58 -0.39 2.58 -1.27
C LEU A 58 -1.34 1.62 -1.98
N PHE A 59 -2.22 2.17 -2.81
CA PHE A 59 -3.01 1.42 -3.78
C PHE A 59 -2.66 1.86 -5.20
N THR A 60 -2.29 0.94 -6.08
CA THR A 60 -1.81 1.26 -7.44
C THR A 60 -2.30 0.27 -8.48
N PHE A 61 -2.66 0.76 -9.67
CA PHE A 61 -3.07 -0.08 -10.80
C PHE A 61 -2.90 0.62 -12.14
N ASN A 62 -2.79 -0.16 -13.21
CA ASN A 62 -2.77 0.37 -14.58
C ASN A 62 -4.20 0.72 -15.03
N HIS A 63 -4.53 2.00 -15.02
CA HIS A 63 -5.88 2.51 -15.31
C HIS A 63 -6.25 2.48 -16.80
N ASN A 64 -5.32 2.11 -17.69
CA ASN A 64 -5.62 1.98 -19.13
C ASN A 64 -6.18 0.60 -19.49
N THR A 65 -6.05 -0.39 -18.60
CA THR A 65 -6.58 -1.75 -18.81
C THR A 65 -8.09 -1.80 -18.53
N ARG A 66 -8.79 -2.82 -19.04
CA ARG A 66 -10.20 -3.06 -18.73
C ARG A 66 -10.45 -3.18 -17.21
N GLN A 67 -9.61 -3.95 -16.53
CA GLN A 67 -9.66 -4.11 -15.07
C GLN A 67 -9.36 -2.80 -14.34
N GLY A 68 -8.39 -2.02 -14.84
CA GLY A 68 -8.07 -0.72 -14.27
C GLY A 68 -9.21 0.28 -14.38
N LYS A 69 -9.86 0.38 -15.54
CA LYS A 69 -11.05 1.25 -15.72
C LYS A 69 -12.17 0.86 -14.76
N PHE A 70 -12.44 -0.44 -14.63
CA PHE A 70 -13.40 -0.94 -13.65
C PHE A 70 -13.03 -0.58 -12.20
N MET A 71 -11.74 -0.59 -11.87
CA MET A 71 -11.27 -0.16 -10.55
C MET A 71 -11.46 1.33 -10.31
N VAL A 72 -11.24 2.19 -11.32
CA VAL A 72 -11.55 3.64 -11.23
C VAL A 72 -13.02 3.84 -10.92
N ASP A 73 -13.91 3.14 -11.62
CA ASP A 73 -15.36 3.25 -11.41
C ASP A 73 -15.76 2.78 -10.01
N LYS A 74 -15.21 1.66 -9.53
CA LYS A 74 -15.42 1.17 -8.15
C LYS A 74 -14.97 2.21 -7.12
N ILE A 75 -13.76 2.74 -7.24
CA ILE A 75 -13.21 3.74 -6.31
C ILE A 75 -14.07 5.00 -6.26
N THR A 76 -14.51 5.49 -7.43
CA THR A 76 -15.34 6.70 -7.52
C THR A 76 -16.71 6.52 -6.84
N ARG A 77 -17.22 5.28 -6.76
CA ARG A 77 -18.51 4.99 -6.12
C ARG A 77 -18.41 4.79 -4.62
N THR A 78 -17.26 4.34 -4.12
CA THR A 78 -17.10 3.97 -2.71
C THR A 78 -16.52 5.09 -1.86
N ASN A 79 -15.83 6.07 -2.47
CA ASN A 79 -15.10 7.14 -1.76
C ASN A 79 -14.12 6.61 -0.70
N CYS A 80 -13.67 5.35 -0.81
CA CYS A 80 -12.81 4.72 0.20
C CYS A 80 -11.39 5.27 0.26
N PHE A 81 -11.05 6.19 -0.64
CA PHE A 81 -9.77 6.90 -0.69
C PHE A 81 -9.90 8.41 -0.40
N ASP A 82 -10.96 8.83 0.29
CA ASP A 82 -11.12 10.23 0.69
C ASP A 82 -9.94 10.72 1.55
N GLY A 83 -9.36 11.84 1.11
CA GLY A 83 -8.17 12.42 1.72
C GLY A 83 -6.90 11.59 1.55
N PHE A 84 -6.81 10.75 0.51
CA PHE A 84 -5.56 10.21 -0.02
C PHE A 84 -4.98 11.17 -1.06
N ASP A 85 -3.66 11.23 -1.13
CA ASP A 85 -2.97 11.83 -2.27
C ASP A 85 -3.18 10.95 -3.50
N VAL A 86 -3.50 11.59 -4.64
CA VAL A 86 -3.73 10.89 -5.91
C VAL A 86 -2.62 11.26 -6.89
N ILE A 87 -1.84 10.27 -7.28
CA ILE A 87 -0.78 10.42 -8.27
C ILE A 87 -1.20 9.68 -9.54
N LYS A 88 -1.34 10.43 -10.63
CA LYS A 88 -1.66 9.88 -11.95
C LYS A 88 -0.48 10.08 -12.89
N ASN A 89 0.05 8.99 -13.44
CA ASN A 89 1.00 9.06 -14.55
C ASN A 89 0.36 8.50 -15.83
N ARG A 90 1.11 8.36 -16.92
CA ARG A 90 0.56 7.92 -18.22
C ARG A 90 -0.11 6.54 -18.20
N ARG A 91 0.24 5.66 -17.25
CA ARG A 91 -0.23 4.27 -17.21
C ARG A 91 -0.88 3.89 -15.88
N ASN A 92 -0.37 4.43 -14.78
CA ASN A 92 -0.78 4.04 -13.43
C ASN A 92 -1.52 5.17 -12.74
N LEU A 93 -2.50 4.77 -11.94
CA LEU A 93 -3.14 5.61 -10.95
C LEU A 93 -2.75 5.06 -9.57
N MET A 94 -2.32 5.95 -8.69
CA MET A 94 -1.83 5.62 -7.36
C MET A 94 -2.56 6.47 -6.32
N TYR A 95 -2.98 5.84 -5.25
CA TYR A 95 -3.57 6.47 -4.07
C TYR A 95 -2.64 6.19 -2.89
N SER A 96 -2.16 7.23 -2.23
CA SER A 96 -1.28 7.09 -1.07
C SER A 96 -1.74 7.94 0.11
N LYS A 97 -1.56 7.43 1.33
CA LYS A 97 -1.77 8.20 2.55
C LYS A 97 -0.83 7.74 3.63
N ASP A 98 -0.19 8.72 4.28
CA ASP A 98 0.71 8.50 5.40
C ASP A 98 -0.07 8.39 6.72
N PHE A 99 0.27 7.38 7.51
CA PHE A 99 -0.34 7.11 8.81
C PHE A 99 0.69 7.17 9.95
N GLY A 100 1.97 7.46 9.66
CA GLY A 100 3.02 7.34 10.66
C GLY A 100 3.15 5.91 11.18
N ASN A 101 3.32 5.78 12.49
CA ASN A 101 3.36 4.48 13.17
C ASN A 101 2.02 4.13 13.85
N ASN A 102 0.92 4.72 13.39
CA ASN A 102 -0.40 4.47 13.97
C ASN A 102 -0.99 3.15 13.45
N LYS A 103 -0.52 2.02 14.01
CA LYS A 103 -0.94 0.67 13.62
C LYS A 103 -2.46 0.49 13.60
N PRO A 104 -3.23 0.91 14.65
CA PRO A 104 -4.68 0.77 14.63
C PRO A 104 -5.34 1.43 13.42
N LYS A 105 -4.94 2.67 13.08
CA LYS A 105 -5.49 3.37 11.90
C LYS A 105 -5.11 2.73 10.58
N ILE A 106 -3.89 2.19 10.46
CA ILE A 106 -3.45 1.47 9.26
C ILE A 106 -4.32 0.22 9.04
N ILE A 107 -4.54 -0.56 10.11
CA ILE A 107 -5.35 -1.78 10.06
C ILE A 107 -6.80 -1.45 9.74
N GLU A 108 -7.37 -0.45 10.41
CA GLU A 108 -8.74 0.03 10.17
C GLU A 108 -8.93 0.46 8.71
N MET A 109 -8.03 1.31 8.21
CA MET A 109 -8.09 1.79 6.84
C MET A 109 -7.92 0.66 5.82
N ALA A 110 -7.02 -0.30 6.06
CA ALA A 110 -6.85 -1.43 5.17
C ALA A 110 -8.11 -2.31 5.10
N LYS A 111 -8.76 -2.56 6.25
CA LYS A 111 -10.05 -3.26 6.30
C LYS A 111 -11.14 -2.48 5.56
N HIS A 112 -11.19 -1.15 5.74
CA HIS A 112 -12.16 -0.30 5.06
C HIS A 112 -12.01 -0.33 3.54
N ILE A 113 -10.78 -0.17 3.01
CA ILE A 113 -10.51 -0.23 1.56
C ILE A 113 -10.89 -1.60 0.99
N ILE A 114 -10.49 -2.68 1.66
CA ILE A 114 -10.78 -4.05 1.20
C ILE A 114 -12.28 -4.30 1.15
N SER A 115 -13.00 -4.02 2.24
CA SER A 115 -14.45 -4.26 2.32
C SER A 115 -15.23 -3.37 1.35
N SER A 116 -14.71 -2.18 1.02
CA SER A 116 -15.36 -1.27 0.07
C SER A 116 -15.14 -1.67 -1.39
N LEU A 117 -13.91 -2.05 -1.76
CA LEU A 117 -13.57 -2.36 -3.16
C LEU A 117 -13.82 -3.82 -3.53
N PHE A 118 -13.74 -4.72 -2.56
CA PHE A 118 -13.85 -6.16 -2.74
C PHE A 118 -14.83 -6.79 -1.73
N PRO A 119 -16.07 -6.27 -1.60
CA PRO A 119 -17.05 -6.80 -0.64
C PRO A 119 -17.37 -8.29 -0.85
N GLU A 120 -17.20 -8.78 -2.07
CA GLU A 120 -17.39 -10.19 -2.46
C GLU A 120 -16.27 -11.12 -1.99
N VAL A 121 -15.10 -10.57 -1.61
CA VAL A 121 -13.94 -11.37 -1.24
C VAL A 121 -14.03 -11.80 0.23
N ASN A 122 -13.95 -13.11 0.45
CA ASN A 122 -13.75 -13.66 1.79
C ASN A 122 -12.41 -13.16 2.36
N THR A 123 -12.45 -12.39 3.43
CA THR A 123 -11.25 -11.80 4.05
C THR A 123 -10.22 -12.84 4.49
N ASN A 124 -10.65 -14.09 4.76
CA ASN A 124 -9.74 -15.19 5.08
C ASN A 124 -8.95 -15.70 3.86
N ALA A 125 -9.40 -15.41 2.64
CA ALA A 125 -8.70 -15.73 1.40
C ALA A 125 -7.66 -14.66 1.02
N ILE A 126 -7.64 -13.52 1.72
CA ILE A 126 -6.67 -12.45 1.46
C ILE A 126 -5.34 -12.84 2.09
N GLY A 127 -4.35 -13.07 1.22
CA GLY A 127 -2.97 -13.21 1.65
C GLY A 127 -2.40 -11.86 2.04
N VAL A 128 -1.61 -11.82 3.12
CA VAL A 128 -0.71 -10.70 3.42
C VAL A 128 0.67 -11.27 3.71
N GLU A 129 1.70 -10.62 3.21
CA GLU A 129 3.10 -11.04 3.34
C GLU A 129 4.01 -9.83 3.46
N LEU A 130 5.03 -9.91 4.32
CA LEU A 130 6.13 -8.97 4.34
C LEU A 130 7.13 -9.38 3.26
N LYS A 131 7.36 -8.50 2.29
CA LYS A 131 8.31 -8.70 1.20
C LYS A 131 9.50 -7.76 1.35
N ARG A 132 10.69 -8.37 1.26
CA ARG A 132 11.98 -7.68 1.25
C ARG A 132 12.49 -7.65 -0.19
N ILE A 133 12.76 -6.47 -0.70
CA ILE A 133 13.45 -6.29 -1.97
C ILE A 133 14.89 -5.94 -1.64
N GLU A 134 15.77 -6.93 -1.78
CA GLU A 134 17.20 -6.78 -1.66
C GLU A 134 17.76 -6.02 -2.88
N GLY A 135 18.76 -5.17 -2.66
CA GLY A 135 19.48 -4.50 -3.75
C GLY A 135 18.75 -3.31 -4.40
N TRP A 136 17.74 -2.74 -3.74
CA TRP A 136 17.18 -1.45 -4.18
C TRP A 136 18.17 -0.33 -3.89
N HIS A 137 19.11 -0.12 -4.81
CA HIS A 137 19.94 1.08 -4.83
C HIS A 137 19.01 2.28 -4.95
N ARG A 138 19.10 3.23 -4.01
CA ARG A 138 18.46 4.55 -4.16
C ARG A 138 18.73 5.01 -5.59
N LEU A 139 17.68 5.41 -6.31
CA LEU A 139 17.84 6.32 -7.44
C LEU A 139 18.22 7.69 -6.84
N GLU A 140 19.39 7.76 -6.21
CA GLU A 140 20.00 9.00 -5.79
C GLU A 140 20.42 9.74 -7.05
N GLY A 141 19.78 10.88 -7.30
CA GLY A 141 20.36 11.93 -8.12
C GLY A 141 20.68 11.55 -9.56
N GLN A 142 19.69 11.12 -10.35
CA GLN A 142 19.70 11.61 -11.73
C GLN A 142 19.27 13.07 -11.69
N ASN A 143 20.26 13.94 -11.53
CA ASN A 143 20.18 15.33 -11.95
C ASN A 143 19.56 15.33 -13.35
N ILE A 144 18.31 15.78 -13.43
CA ILE A 144 17.75 16.27 -14.69
C ILE A 144 18.58 17.51 -15.00
N LYS A 145 19.62 17.33 -15.83
CA LYS A 145 20.22 18.43 -16.58
C LYS A 145 19.28 18.80 -17.72
#